data_AF-A0A537SZ32-F1
#
_entry.id   AF-A0A537SZ32-F1
#
_cell.length_a   1.000
_cell.length_b   1.000
_cell.length_c   1.000
_cell.angle_alpha   90.00
_cell.angle_beta   90.00
_cell.angle_gamma   90.00
#
_symmetry.space_group_name_H-M   'P 1'
#
loop_
_entity.id
_entity.type
_entity.pdbx_description
1 polymer ?
#
loop_
_entity_poly.entity_id
_entity_poly.type
_entity_poly.pdbx_seq_one_letter_code
_entity_poly.pdbx_strand_id
1 'polypeptide(L)'
;GPDETGRVETLTVREGDQVERGMLLFTIDPDLQQADVAMQEAAVKNAQQAYDRAQQLLKTQAGTQKNLDDAEAGLRTAQARLNSAQTRLSRRKVFSPVTGSVQQIYYRGGELVPAGKPILALLPPGNLKVRFFVNEANLPKLKFGDPVTVTCDGCERDITAKISFISRTSEFTPPVIYSMDERSKLVFLIEARPERPERLRVGQPVSVALGQGQ
;
A
#
# COMPACT_ATOMS: atom_id res chain seq x y z
N GLY A 1 5.00 3.58 2.35
CA GLY A 1 6.04 4.19 3.21
C GLY A 1 6.07 5.69 2.97
N PRO A 2 6.87 6.46 3.71
CA PRO A 2 7.02 7.88 3.45
C PRO A 2 7.85 8.12 2.18
N ASP A 3 7.51 9.16 1.43
CA ASP A 3 8.23 9.54 0.20
C ASP A 3 9.58 10.24 0.48
N GLU A 4 9.77 10.71 1.71
CA GLU A 4 11.00 11.38 2.17
C GLU A 4 11.42 10.78 3.50
N THR A 5 12.72 10.71 3.73
CA THR A 5 13.29 10.29 5.01
C THR A 5 12.77 11.17 6.14
N GLY A 6 12.43 10.57 7.27
CA GLY A 6 11.94 11.31 8.44
C GLY A 6 11.76 10.42 9.66
N ARG A 7 11.59 11.05 10.82
CA ARG A 7 11.38 10.33 12.08
C ARG A 7 9.90 10.04 12.28
N VAL A 8 9.55 8.83 12.67
CA VAL A 8 8.17 8.53 13.11
C VAL A 8 7.92 9.31 14.39
N GLU A 9 6.98 10.24 14.34
CA GLU A 9 6.60 11.04 15.50
C GLU A 9 5.54 10.28 16.31
N THR A 10 4.44 9.88 15.66
CA THR A 10 3.39 9.10 16.31
C THR A 10 3.02 7.87 15.49
N LEU A 11 2.72 6.77 16.20
CA LEU A 11 2.14 5.56 15.64
C LEU A 11 0.83 5.30 16.39
N THR A 12 -0.30 5.37 15.71
CA THR A 12 -1.63 5.33 16.32
C THR A 12 -2.20 3.92 16.45
N VAL A 13 -1.48 2.92 15.90
CA VAL A 13 -1.93 1.53 15.78
C VAL A 13 -0.86 0.56 16.29
N ARG A 14 -1.30 -0.64 16.65
CA ARG A 14 -0.47 -1.78 17.07
C ARG A 14 -0.68 -2.96 16.13
N GLU A 15 0.23 -3.91 16.15
CA GLU A 15 0.05 -5.18 15.43
C GLU A 15 -1.23 -5.88 15.93
N GLY A 16 -2.04 -6.35 14.98
CA GLY A 16 -3.35 -6.96 15.25
C GLY A 16 -4.53 -5.99 15.26
N ASP A 17 -4.30 -4.68 15.36
CA ASP A 17 -5.39 -3.70 15.37
C ASP A 17 -6.18 -3.72 14.04
N GLN A 18 -7.49 -3.50 14.14
CA GLN A 18 -8.35 -3.27 12.98
C GLN A 18 -8.28 -1.78 12.60
N VAL A 19 -8.21 -1.52 11.30
CA VAL A 19 -8.16 -0.17 10.74
C VAL A 19 -9.20 -0.01 9.64
N GLU A 20 -9.80 1.16 9.57
CA GLU A 20 -10.74 1.53 8.50
C GLU A 20 -10.05 2.39 7.45
N ARG A 21 -10.58 2.38 6.23
CA ARG A 21 -10.13 3.31 5.17
C ARG A 21 -10.24 4.76 5.66
N GLY A 22 -9.16 5.51 5.54
CA GLY A 22 -9.06 6.91 5.98
C GLY A 22 -8.64 7.08 7.44
N MET A 23 -8.46 6.00 8.21
CA MET A 23 -7.94 6.08 9.57
C MET A 23 -6.47 6.52 9.56
N LEU A 24 -6.10 7.47 10.43
CA LEU A 24 -4.71 7.88 10.61
C LEU A 24 -3.91 6.71 11.21
N LEU A 25 -2.79 6.36 10.58
CA LEU A 25 -1.93 5.24 10.99
C LEU A 25 -0.66 5.72 11.70
N PHE A 26 -0.02 6.74 11.17
CA PHE A 26 1.18 7.33 11.75
C PHE A 26 1.43 8.75 11.23
N THR A 27 2.21 9.51 11.99
CA THR A 27 2.79 10.78 11.57
C THR A 27 4.32 10.68 11.48
N ILE A 28 4.87 11.34 10.49
CA ILE A 28 6.30 11.64 10.39
C ILE A 28 6.48 13.08 10.84
N ASP A 29 7.55 13.34 11.59
CA ASP A 29 7.97 14.68 12.01
C ASP A 29 7.79 15.70 10.86
N PRO A 30 6.90 16.69 11.01
CA PRO A 30 6.54 17.61 9.94
C PRO A 30 7.30 18.94 9.98
N ASP A 31 8.21 19.16 10.94
CA ASP A 31 8.74 20.50 11.28
C ASP A 31 9.35 21.21 10.07
N LEU A 32 10.17 20.51 9.28
CA LEU A 32 10.80 21.07 8.09
C LEU A 32 9.78 21.41 6.99
N GLN A 33 8.76 20.57 6.80
CA GLN A 33 7.72 20.81 5.81
C GLN A 33 6.77 21.94 6.24
N GLN A 34 6.51 22.08 7.55
CA GLN A 34 5.75 23.22 8.07
C GLN A 34 6.49 24.55 7.86
N ALA A 35 7.80 24.57 8.15
CA ALA A 35 8.64 25.74 7.89
C ALA A 35 8.69 26.10 6.39
N ASP A 36 8.80 25.11 5.50
CA ASP A 36 8.75 25.33 4.05
C ASP A 36 7.42 25.92 3.59
N VAL A 37 6.29 25.40 4.08
CA VAL A 37 4.96 25.97 3.80
C VAL A 37 4.89 27.43 4.21
N ALA A 38 5.33 27.77 5.43
CA ALA A 38 5.33 29.15 5.91
C ALA A 38 6.20 30.08 5.02
N MET A 39 7.36 29.60 4.55
CA MET A 39 8.19 30.35 3.61
C MET A 39 7.49 30.56 2.26
N GLN A 40 6.84 29.54 1.71
CA GLN A 40 6.13 29.67 0.42
C GLN A 40 4.86 30.53 0.53
N GLU A 41 4.16 30.52 1.67
CA GLU A 41 3.04 31.43 1.93
C GLU A 41 3.49 32.89 1.92
N ALA A 42 4.62 33.20 2.55
CA ALA A 42 5.21 34.53 2.49
C ALA A 42 5.61 34.92 1.06
N ALA A 43 6.15 33.98 0.28
CA ALA A 43 6.48 34.21 -1.13
C ALA A 43 5.24 34.51 -1.99
N VAL A 44 4.14 33.77 -1.79
CA VAL A 44 2.85 34.04 -2.45
C VAL A 44 2.34 35.43 -2.08
N LYS A 45 2.38 35.80 -0.80
CA LYS A 45 1.94 37.13 -0.34
C LYS A 45 2.75 38.26 -1.01
N ASN A 46 4.07 38.10 -1.13
CA ASN A 46 4.92 39.07 -1.80
C ASN A 46 4.64 39.17 -3.31
N ALA A 47 4.44 38.03 -3.97
CA ALA A 47 4.12 37.99 -5.39
C ALA A 47 2.73 38.57 -5.68
N GLN A 48 1.75 38.33 -4.81
CA GLN A 48 0.41 38.91 -4.91
C GLN A 48 0.47 40.43 -4.83
N GLN A 49 1.21 40.98 -3.86
CA GLN A 49 1.41 42.43 -3.75
C GLN A 49 2.09 43.01 -4.99
N ALA A 50 3.03 42.30 -5.61
CA ALA A 50 3.67 42.74 -6.85
C ALA A 50 2.67 42.76 -8.02
N TYR A 51 1.85 41.73 -8.15
CA TYR A 51 0.77 41.66 -9.14
C TYR A 51 -0.25 42.79 -8.95
N ASP A 52 -0.72 43.02 -7.72
CA ASP A 52 -1.69 44.09 -7.41
C ASP A 52 -1.12 45.47 -7.75
N ARG A 53 0.16 45.72 -7.42
CA ARG A 53 0.85 46.96 -7.81
C ARG A 53 0.96 47.10 -9.32
N ALA A 54 1.37 46.05 -10.04
CA ALA A 54 1.49 46.08 -11.49
C ALA A 54 0.13 46.33 -12.17
N GLN A 55 -0.93 45.71 -11.66
CA GLN A 55 -2.29 45.91 -12.14
C GLN A 55 -2.76 47.36 -11.92
N GLN A 56 -2.46 47.94 -10.75
CA GLN A 56 -2.81 49.33 -10.46
C GLN A 56 -2.04 50.31 -11.36
N LEU A 57 -0.74 50.10 -11.56
CA LEU A 57 0.08 50.94 -12.44
C LEU A 57 -0.39 50.87 -13.90
N LEU A 58 -0.82 49.70 -14.37
CA LEU A 58 -1.39 49.57 -15.71
C LEU A 58 -2.69 50.37 -15.85
N LYS A 59 -3.59 50.32 -14.84
CA LYS A 59 -4.84 51.10 -14.83
C LYS A 59 -4.60 52.61 -14.86
N THR A 60 -3.54 53.09 -14.21
CA THR A 60 -3.15 54.50 -14.20
C THR A 60 -2.22 54.88 -15.36
N GLN A 61 -2.03 54.00 -16.36
CA GLN A 61 -1.12 54.19 -17.50
C GLN A 61 0.35 54.47 -17.10
N ALA A 62 0.74 54.13 -15.87
CA ALA A 62 2.08 54.28 -15.32
C ALA A 62 2.91 52.98 -15.41
N GLY A 63 2.32 51.90 -15.89
CA GLY A 63 2.94 50.58 -16.09
C GLY A 63 2.72 50.03 -17.50
N THR A 64 3.38 48.92 -17.80
CA THR A 64 3.28 48.23 -19.09
C THR A 64 2.54 46.90 -18.95
N GLN A 65 1.92 46.42 -20.04
CA GLN A 65 1.30 45.09 -20.05
C GLN A 65 2.32 44.00 -19.70
N LYS A 66 3.55 44.12 -20.24
CA LYS A 66 4.65 43.22 -19.91
C LYS A 66 4.91 43.13 -18.40
N ASN A 67 4.91 44.25 -17.68
CA ASN A 67 5.14 44.23 -16.22
C ASN A 67 4.01 43.51 -15.48
N LEU A 68 2.77 43.64 -15.93
CA LEU A 68 1.64 42.89 -15.38
C LEU A 68 1.78 41.40 -15.67
N ASP A 69 2.09 41.02 -16.91
CA ASP A 69 2.28 39.63 -17.32
C ASP A 69 3.42 38.95 -16.54
N ASP A 70 4.54 39.65 -16.37
CA ASP A 70 5.69 39.18 -15.57
C ASP A 70 5.29 38.97 -14.09
N ALA A 71 4.52 39.90 -13.51
CA ALA A 71 4.04 39.79 -12.13
C ALA A 71 3.01 38.68 -11.94
N GLU A 72 2.10 38.48 -12.91
CA GLU A 72 1.14 37.37 -12.92
C GLU A 72 1.87 36.02 -12.99
N ALA A 73 2.86 35.90 -13.87
CA ALA A 73 3.69 34.70 -13.97
C ALA A 73 4.46 34.42 -12.66
N GLY A 74 4.97 35.48 -12.00
CA GLY A 74 5.60 35.39 -10.68
C GLY A 74 4.64 34.86 -9.61
N LEU A 75 3.41 35.38 -9.57
CA LEU A 75 2.35 34.92 -8.66
C LEU A 75 1.99 33.46 -8.91
N ARG A 76 1.76 33.06 -10.17
CA ARG A 76 1.47 31.65 -10.53
C ARG A 76 2.60 30.72 -10.10
N THR A 77 3.85 31.14 -10.26
CA THR A 77 5.02 30.35 -9.84
C THR A 77 5.07 30.19 -8.32
N ALA A 78 4.86 31.27 -7.56
CA ALA A 78 4.82 31.21 -6.10
C ALA A 78 3.69 30.29 -5.60
N GLN A 79 2.51 30.38 -6.21
CA GLN A 79 1.37 29.53 -5.85
C GLN A 79 1.64 28.05 -6.12
N ALA A 80 2.30 27.73 -7.24
CA ALA A 80 2.69 26.35 -7.55
C ALA A 80 3.69 25.79 -6.52
N ARG A 81 4.66 26.61 -6.08
CA ARG A 81 5.61 26.23 -5.02
C ARG A 81 4.92 25.99 -3.68
N LEU A 82 3.97 26.85 -3.30
CA LEU A 82 3.17 26.66 -2.09
C LEU A 82 2.37 25.36 -2.14
N ASN A 83 1.70 25.07 -3.25
CA ASN A 83 0.95 23.81 -3.41
C ASN A 83 1.87 22.58 -3.28
N SER A 84 3.07 22.64 -3.86
CA SER A 84 4.07 21.59 -3.71
C SER A 84 4.48 21.40 -2.24
N ALA A 85 4.78 22.48 -1.52
CA ALA A 85 5.13 22.43 -0.10
C ALA A 85 3.98 21.87 0.76
N GLN A 86 2.73 22.29 0.51
CA GLN A 86 1.54 21.80 1.19
C GLN A 86 1.31 20.30 0.93
N THR A 87 1.55 19.84 -0.30
CA THR A 87 1.48 18.42 -0.65
C THR A 87 2.53 17.59 0.08
N ARG A 88 3.77 18.11 0.21
CA ARG A 88 4.82 17.44 0.97
C ARG A 88 4.48 17.36 2.46
N LEU A 89 3.90 18.43 3.02
CA LEU A 89 3.43 18.48 4.41
C LEU A 89 2.27 17.50 4.64
N SER A 90 1.27 17.45 3.77
CA SER A 90 0.13 16.55 3.94
C SER A 90 0.55 15.08 3.93
N ARG A 91 1.57 14.73 3.13
CA ARG A 91 2.18 13.39 3.09
C ARG A 91 2.97 13.01 4.35
N ARG A 92 3.15 13.92 5.32
CA ARG A 92 3.68 13.57 6.66
C ARG A 92 2.66 12.84 7.51
N LYS A 93 1.38 12.88 7.16
CA LYS A 93 0.32 12.09 7.77
C LYS A 93 -0.07 10.97 6.82
N VAL A 94 0.02 9.72 7.29
CA VAL A 94 -0.34 8.56 6.47
C VAL A 94 -1.61 7.93 7.00
N PHE A 95 -2.58 7.80 6.12
CA PHE A 95 -3.89 7.22 6.39
C PHE A 95 -4.00 5.85 5.73
N SER A 96 -4.84 4.99 6.28
CA SER A 96 -5.08 3.67 5.70
C SER A 96 -5.82 3.80 4.37
N PRO A 97 -5.29 3.26 3.26
CA PRO A 97 -6.00 3.31 1.97
C PRO A 97 -7.17 2.33 1.89
N VAL A 98 -7.24 1.37 2.81
CA VAL A 98 -8.16 0.23 2.81
C VAL A 98 -8.58 -0.12 4.25
N THR A 99 -9.73 -0.76 4.40
CA THR A 99 -10.07 -1.42 5.66
C THR A 99 -9.28 -2.73 5.78
N GLY A 100 -8.87 -3.12 6.98
CA GLY A 100 -8.09 -4.34 7.21
C GLY A 100 -7.50 -4.39 8.61
N SER A 101 -6.54 -5.29 8.82
CA SER A 101 -5.78 -5.36 10.07
C SER A 101 -4.31 -5.01 9.89
N VAL A 102 -3.68 -4.53 10.96
CA VAL A 102 -2.22 -4.31 10.97
C VAL A 102 -1.53 -5.67 11.15
N GLN A 103 -0.78 -6.09 10.14
CA GLN A 103 -0.07 -7.38 10.16
C GLN A 103 1.27 -7.26 10.89
N GLN A 104 2.04 -6.22 10.57
CA GLN A 104 3.39 -6.06 11.07
C GLN A 104 3.77 -4.58 11.13
N ILE A 105 4.54 -4.19 12.14
CA ILE A 105 5.14 -2.87 12.29
C ILE A 105 6.66 -3.02 12.13
N TYR A 106 7.23 -2.34 11.14
CA TYR A 106 8.67 -2.35 10.84
C TYR A 106 9.45 -1.25 11.55
N TYR A 107 8.79 -0.11 11.82
CA TYR A 107 9.38 1.04 12.50
C TYR A 107 8.46 1.57 13.59
N ARG A 108 9.05 1.99 14.72
CA ARG A 108 8.35 2.50 15.91
C ARG A 108 8.52 4.01 16.06
N GLY A 109 7.69 4.60 16.93
CA GLY A 109 7.82 6.00 17.32
C GLY A 109 9.25 6.33 17.79
N GLY A 110 9.79 7.44 17.31
CA GLY A 110 11.14 7.89 17.56
C GLY A 110 12.18 7.38 16.56
N GLU A 111 11.89 6.39 15.72
CA GLU A 111 12.85 5.84 14.77
C GLU A 111 12.94 6.65 13.47
N LEU A 112 14.13 6.66 12.87
CA LEU A 112 14.37 7.29 11.57
C LEU A 112 14.06 6.30 10.44
N VAL A 113 13.16 6.69 9.53
CA VAL A 113 12.72 5.87 8.41
C VAL A 113 13.28 6.43 7.11
N PRO A 114 14.05 5.67 6.33
CA PRO A 114 14.48 6.07 5.00
C PRO A 114 13.30 6.19 4.03
N ALA A 115 13.41 7.09 3.05
CA ALA A 115 12.44 7.20 1.97
C ALA A 115 12.14 5.85 1.28
N GLY A 116 10.88 5.59 0.98
CA GLY A 116 10.41 4.39 0.29
C GLY A 116 10.33 3.12 1.15
N LYS A 117 10.76 3.14 2.41
CA LYS A 117 10.64 1.98 3.30
C LYS A 117 9.22 1.86 3.89
N PRO A 118 8.65 0.65 3.99
CA PRO A 118 7.37 0.46 4.67
C PRO A 118 7.54 0.64 6.17
N ILE A 119 6.58 1.33 6.81
CA ILE A 119 6.54 1.49 8.28
C ILE A 119 5.69 0.40 8.91
N LEU A 120 4.60 0.01 8.24
CA LEU A 120 3.76 -1.12 8.63
C LEU A 120 3.18 -1.80 7.40
N ALA A 121 2.70 -3.03 7.58
CA ALA A 121 1.97 -3.80 6.60
C ALA A 121 0.50 -3.95 7.03
N LEU A 122 -0.42 -3.80 6.07
CA LEU A 122 -1.84 -4.02 6.26
C LEU A 122 -2.29 -5.30 5.58
N LEU A 123 -3.27 -5.98 6.18
CA LEU A 123 -3.94 -7.14 5.64
C LEU A 123 -5.42 -6.80 5.40
N PRO A 124 -5.81 -6.46 4.15
CA PRO A 124 -7.21 -6.18 3.82
C PRO A 124 -8.09 -7.44 3.92
N PRO A 125 -9.39 -7.30 4.23
CA PRO A 125 -10.32 -8.42 4.20
C PRO A 125 -10.48 -8.95 2.76
N GLY A 126 -10.67 -10.26 2.62
CA GLY A 126 -10.89 -10.90 1.31
C GLY A 126 -9.63 -11.18 0.47
N ASN A 127 -8.44 -10.77 0.92
CA ASN A 127 -7.17 -11.11 0.26
C ASN A 127 -6.52 -12.39 0.81
N LEU A 128 -7.22 -13.14 1.67
CA LEU A 128 -6.75 -14.45 2.12
C LEU A 128 -6.97 -15.47 1.01
N LYS A 129 -5.89 -16.14 0.62
CA LYS A 129 -5.88 -17.21 -0.38
C LYS A 129 -5.16 -18.43 0.17
N VAL A 130 -5.69 -19.59 -0.14
CA VAL A 130 -5.03 -20.87 0.12
C VAL A 130 -4.13 -21.17 -1.06
N ARG A 131 -2.83 -21.32 -0.78
CA ARG A 131 -1.81 -21.69 -1.78
C ARG A 131 -1.43 -23.14 -1.56
N PHE A 132 -1.54 -23.94 -2.61
CA PHE A 132 -1.17 -25.35 -2.57
C PHE A 132 -0.59 -25.76 -3.93
N PHE A 133 0.12 -26.89 -3.93
CA PHE A 133 0.85 -27.38 -5.09
C PHE A 133 0.22 -28.67 -5.58
N VAL A 134 0.03 -28.78 -6.89
CA VAL A 134 -0.55 -29.96 -7.53
C VAL A 134 0.43 -30.50 -8.56
N ASN A 135 0.64 -31.81 -8.56
CA ASN A 135 1.50 -32.48 -9.54
C ASN A 135 0.88 -32.40 -10.95
N GLU A 136 1.73 -32.37 -11.96
CA GLU A 136 1.35 -32.31 -13.38
C GLU A 136 0.22 -33.29 -13.77
N ALA A 137 0.26 -34.53 -13.29
CA ALA A 137 -0.74 -35.56 -13.60
C ALA A 137 -2.18 -35.23 -13.15
N ASN A 138 -2.33 -34.36 -12.14
CA ASN A 138 -3.65 -33.94 -11.64
C ASN A 138 -4.08 -32.57 -12.19
N LEU A 139 -3.18 -31.84 -12.86
CA LEU A 139 -3.46 -30.49 -13.39
C LEU A 139 -4.63 -30.45 -14.39
N PRO A 140 -4.77 -31.40 -15.34
CA PRO A 140 -5.88 -31.37 -16.31
C PRO A 140 -7.27 -31.58 -15.68
N LYS A 141 -7.31 -32.10 -14.44
CA LYS A 141 -8.56 -32.37 -13.72
C LYS A 141 -9.11 -31.13 -13.01
N LEU A 142 -8.33 -30.04 -12.95
CA LEU A 142 -8.69 -28.82 -12.24
C LEU A 142 -9.11 -27.72 -13.20
N LYS A 143 -10.16 -27.01 -12.84
CA LYS A 143 -10.68 -25.84 -13.55
C LYS A 143 -10.83 -24.66 -12.61
N PHE A 144 -10.81 -23.48 -13.20
CA PHE A 144 -11.17 -22.27 -12.49
C PHE A 144 -12.60 -22.38 -11.93
N GLY A 145 -12.77 -22.02 -10.66
CA GLY A 145 -14.05 -22.10 -9.95
C GLY A 145 -14.33 -23.43 -9.26
N ASP A 146 -13.53 -24.48 -9.49
CA ASP A 146 -13.75 -25.78 -8.87
C ASP A 146 -13.67 -25.68 -7.34
N PRO A 147 -14.58 -26.38 -6.62
CA PRO A 147 -14.55 -26.43 -5.17
C PRO A 147 -13.41 -27.31 -4.69
N VAL A 148 -12.73 -26.85 -3.64
CA VAL A 148 -11.74 -27.63 -2.89
C VAL A 148 -12.07 -27.56 -1.40
N THR A 149 -11.78 -28.65 -0.70
CA THR A 149 -11.94 -28.73 0.75
C THR A 149 -10.59 -28.48 1.40
N VAL A 150 -10.55 -27.50 2.29
CA VAL A 150 -9.38 -27.09 3.06
C VAL A 150 -9.52 -27.61 4.47
N THR A 151 -8.47 -28.24 4.97
CA THR A 151 -8.36 -28.70 6.35
C THR A 151 -7.06 -28.20 6.96
N CYS A 152 -7.02 -28.05 8.27
CA CYS A 152 -5.86 -27.58 9.02
C CYS A 152 -5.92 -28.14 10.44
N ASP A 153 -4.74 -28.23 11.06
CA ASP A 153 -4.64 -28.60 12.46
C ASP A 153 -5.29 -27.51 13.32
N GLY A 154 -6.34 -27.90 14.06
CA GLY A 154 -7.06 -27.03 14.99
C GLY A 154 -8.05 -26.05 14.37
N CYS A 155 -8.36 -26.14 13.07
CA CYS A 155 -9.45 -25.37 12.46
C CYS A 155 -10.74 -26.20 12.38
N GLU A 156 -11.86 -25.51 12.22
CA GLU A 156 -13.15 -26.19 12.01
C GLU A 156 -13.11 -27.04 10.74
N ARG A 157 -13.86 -28.15 10.75
CA ARG A 157 -13.97 -29.03 9.58
C ARG A 157 -14.71 -28.33 8.43
N ASP A 158 -14.48 -28.84 7.22
CA ASP A 158 -15.21 -28.46 6.01
C ASP A 158 -15.08 -26.97 5.64
N ILE A 159 -13.85 -26.45 5.59
CA ILE A 159 -13.60 -25.13 5.01
C ILE A 159 -13.60 -25.29 3.48
N THR A 160 -14.57 -24.70 2.82
CA THR A 160 -14.68 -24.69 1.36
C THR A 160 -13.94 -23.51 0.76
N ALA A 161 -13.24 -23.75 -0.35
CA ALA A 161 -12.61 -22.72 -1.15
C ALA A 161 -12.84 -22.99 -2.64
N LYS A 162 -12.76 -21.95 -3.48
CA LYS A 162 -12.89 -22.07 -4.94
C LYS A 162 -11.59 -21.73 -5.62
N ILE A 163 -11.15 -22.55 -6.57
CA ILE A 163 -9.95 -22.29 -7.36
C ILE A 163 -10.10 -20.95 -8.09
N SER A 164 -9.16 -20.05 -7.83
CA SER A 164 -9.10 -18.70 -8.39
C SER A 164 -7.89 -18.47 -9.30
N PHE A 165 -6.92 -19.39 -9.28
CA PHE A 165 -5.73 -19.32 -10.12
C PHE A 165 -5.10 -20.70 -10.28
N ILE A 166 -4.63 -20.99 -11.48
CA ILE A 166 -3.85 -22.19 -11.83
C ILE A 166 -2.59 -21.69 -12.54
N SER A 167 -1.40 -21.96 -12.00
CA SER A 167 -0.14 -21.57 -12.63
C SER A 167 0.04 -22.26 -13.98
N ARG A 168 0.59 -21.54 -14.96
CA ARG A 168 1.02 -22.08 -16.26
C ARG A 168 2.48 -22.54 -16.25
N THR A 169 3.23 -22.19 -15.21
CA THR A 169 4.63 -22.52 -15.04
C THR A 169 4.77 -23.49 -13.88
N SER A 170 5.52 -24.56 -14.09
CA SER A 170 5.91 -25.49 -13.04
C SER A 170 6.95 -24.86 -12.12
N GLU A 171 6.84 -25.13 -10.83
CA GLU A 171 7.86 -24.84 -9.82
C GLU A 171 8.52 -26.15 -9.39
N PHE A 172 9.79 -26.07 -8.98
CA PHE A 172 10.44 -27.18 -8.27
C PHE A 172 10.00 -27.15 -6.82
N THR A 173 9.58 -28.30 -6.27
CA THR A 173 9.36 -28.44 -4.83
C THR A 173 10.65 -28.07 -4.08
N PRO A 174 10.61 -27.13 -3.12
CA PRO A 174 11.77 -26.88 -2.27
C PRO A 174 12.20 -28.20 -1.62
N PRO A 175 13.47 -28.62 -1.71
CA PRO A 175 13.87 -29.94 -1.24
C PRO A 175 13.83 -29.98 0.29
N VAL A 176 13.07 -30.91 0.86
CA VAL A 176 13.42 -31.50 2.17
C VAL A 176 14.06 -32.84 1.82
N ILE A 177 15.39 -32.91 1.88
CA ILE A 177 16.16 -34.08 1.47
C ILE A 177 15.87 -35.23 2.44
N TYR A 178 15.08 -36.23 2.02
CA TYR A 178 15.21 -37.61 2.52
C TYR A 178 14.82 -38.60 1.41
N SER A 179 15.74 -39.53 1.12
CA SER A 179 15.65 -40.67 0.18
C SER A 179 15.89 -40.40 -1.32
N MET A 180 16.59 -41.34 -1.96
CA MET A 180 17.12 -41.23 -3.33
C MET A 180 16.08 -41.35 -4.46
N ASP A 181 14.79 -41.49 -4.14
CA ASP A 181 13.70 -41.64 -5.12
C ASP A 181 12.89 -40.36 -5.40
N GLU A 182 13.09 -39.27 -4.64
CA GLU A 182 12.36 -38.01 -4.86
C GLU A 182 13.16 -37.01 -5.67
N ARG A 183 13.35 -37.30 -6.97
CA ARG A 183 13.85 -36.30 -7.93
C ARG A 183 12.68 -35.51 -8.51
N SER A 184 12.65 -34.21 -8.21
CA SER A 184 11.97 -33.13 -8.96
C SER A 184 10.65 -33.50 -9.65
N LYS A 185 9.59 -33.76 -8.88
CA LYS A 185 8.23 -33.78 -9.43
C LYS A 185 7.83 -32.34 -9.77
N LEU A 186 7.44 -32.08 -11.02
CA LEU A 186 6.91 -30.79 -11.43
C LEU A 186 5.61 -30.53 -10.68
N VAL A 187 5.59 -29.45 -9.90
CA VAL A 187 4.39 -29.00 -9.20
C VAL A 187 3.94 -27.66 -9.77
N PHE A 188 2.63 -27.46 -9.78
CA PHE A 188 2.02 -26.22 -10.23
C PHE A 188 1.32 -25.57 -9.05
N LEU A 189 1.60 -24.28 -8.83
CA LEU A 189 0.92 -23.48 -7.82
C LEU A 189 -0.55 -23.28 -8.20
N ILE A 190 -1.44 -23.62 -7.27
CA ILE A 190 -2.86 -23.34 -7.32
C ILE A 190 -3.20 -22.36 -6.20
N GLU A 191 -4.06 -21.38 -6.48
CA GLU A 191 -4.61 -20.49 -5.46
C GLU A 191 -6.13 -20.65 -5.39
N ALA A 192 -6.67 -20.88 -4.20
CA ALA A 192 -8.09 -20.93 -3.95
C ALA A 192 -8.54 -19.84 -2.95
N ARG A 193 -9.73 -19.26 -3.20
CA ARG A 193 -10.36 -18.31 -2.29
C ARG A 193 -11.30 -19.04 -1.34
N PRO A 194 -11.05 -19.03 -0.02
CA PRO A 194 -11.98 -19.60 0.95
C PRO A 194 -13.28 -18.79 0.98
N GLU A 195 -14.41 -19.49 1.12
CA GLU A 195 -15.73 -18.84 1.24
C GLU A 195 -15.87 -18.08 2.57
N ARG A 196 -15.17 -18.56 3.60
CA ARG A 196 -15.10 -18.00 4.96
C ARG A 196 -13.64 -17.75 5.36
N PRO A 197 -12.99 -16.68 4.85
CA PRO A 197 -11.57 -16.41 5.08
C PRO A 197 -11.21 -16.20 6.57
N GLU A 198 -12.16 -15.71 7.37
CA GLU A 198 -12.01 -15.48 8.82
C GLU A 198 -11.75 -16.76 9.63
N ARG A 199 -12.05 -17.94 9.08
CA ARG A 199 -11.78 -19.24 9.70
C ARG A 199 -10.32 -19.70 9.54
N LEU A 200 -9.52 -18.98 8.76
CA LEU A 200 -8.12 -19.30 8.46
C LEU A 200 -7.19 -18.18 8.90
N ARG A 201 -5.98 -18.54 9.35
CA ARG A 201 -4.93 -17.58 9.69
C ARG A 201 -3.89 -17.48 8.57
N VAL A 202 -3.36 -16.28 8.36
CA VAL A 202 -2.23 -16.10 7.42
C VAL A 202 -1.02 -16.89 7.93
N GLY A 203 -0.40 -17.65 7.03
CA GLY A 203 0.75 -18.50 7.34
C GLY A 203 0.40 -19.87 7.94
N GLN A 204 -0.89 -20.17 8.16
CA GLN A 204 -1.31 -21.48 8.67
C GLN A 204 -1.08 -22.58 7.61
N PRO A 205 -0.37 -23.67 7.95
CA PRO A 205 -0.31 -24.85 7.10
C PRO A 205 -1.70 -25.46 6.94
N VAL A 206 -2.07 -25.81 5.71
CA VAL A 206 -3.35 -26.42 5.38
C VAL A 206 -3.14 -27.61 4.45
N SER A 207 -4.03 -28.58 4.54
CA SER A 207 -4.19 -29.66 3.58
C SER A 207 -5.37 -29.34 2.66
N VAL A 208 -5.24 -29.67 1.38
CA VAL A 208 -6.29 -29.42 0.39
C VAL A 208 -6.68 -30.74 -0.26
N ALA A 209 -7.95 -31.11 -0.09
CA ALA A 209 -8.57 -32.20 -0.83
C ALA A 209 -9.24 -31.62 -2.07
N LEU A 210 -8.82 -32.10 -3.24
CA LEU A 210 -9.47 -31.78 -4.51
C LEU A 210 -10.86 -32.41 -4.48
N GLY A 211 -11.91 -31.60 -4.70
CA GLY A 211 -13.25 -32.12 -4.83
C GLY A 211 -13.28 -33.14 -5.95
N GLN A 212 -13.55 -34.41 -5.64
CA GLN A 212 -13.86 -35.36 -6.69
C GLN A 212 -15.19 -34.90 -7.29
N GLY A 213 -15.13 -34.33 -8.50
CA GLY A 213 -16.29 -34.41 -9.37
C GLY A 213 -16.66 -35.88 -9.47
N GLN A 214 -17.93 -36.18 -9.20
CA GLN A 214 -18.55 -37.47 -9.53
C GLN A 214 -18.19 -37.89 -10.96
#